data_AF-A0A5D0NJE8-F1
#
_entry.id   AF-A0A5D0NJE8-F1
#
_cell.length_a   1.000
_cell.length_b   1.000
_cell.length_c   1.000
_cell.angle_alpha   90.00
_cell.angle_beta   90.00
_cell.angle_gamma   90.00
#
_symmetry.space_group_name_H-M   'P 1'
#
loop_
_entity.id
_entity.type
_entity.pdbx_description
1 polymer ?
#
loop_
_entity_poly.entity_id
_entity_poly.type
_entity_poly.pdbx_seq_one_letter_code
_entity_poly.pdbx_strand_id
1 'polypeptide(L)'
;MTAQMRTGPGARDPQFRGIDPPALDRVIRQLQDAQNAIQGWLNGHRPPPGVSTAGYRQADEVARWAAEQLEMLTRRYNYAVTHPSPGGGVDAPPAPAPAPTPGTRTPRPTKPPKAVEPPRGPSPRTTPRGAGDIGNFPDRKAATRAARTDALAVVASIRDGRAVPDPVWRHLKANADDPDYTAALYERLGPAGAAGLLAAAHGDEAKVRAVQEALGVSSHHMTMDARWLRAFLAEADRAGVRPVAVQVLAGADLSPRAREALARIGPRPTAADVA
;
A
#
# COMPACT_ATOMS: atom_id res chain seq x y z
N MET A 1 10.51 10.08 -32.65
CA MET A 1 10.67 11.24 -31.74
C MET A 1 10.75 10.73 -30.29
N THR A 2 11.93 10.29 -29.85
CA THR A 2 12.14 9.48 -28.62
C THR A 2 13.06 10.14 -27.59
N ALA A 3 13.16 11.47 -27.57
CA ALA A 3 14.17 12.17 -26.75
C ALA A 3 13.65 12.88 -25.49
N GLN A 4 12.33 13.07 -25.32
CA GLN A 4 11.82 13.99 -24.29
C GLN A 4 11.59 13.39 -22.89
N MET A 5 11.74 12.07 -22.70
CA MET A 5 11.60 11.47 -21.35
C MET A 5 12.93 11.39 -20.56
N ARG A 6 14.06 11.85 -21.13
CA ARG A 6 15.38 11.81 -20.47
C ARG A 6 15.83 13.12 -19.80
N THR A 7 15.01 14.16 -19.81
CA THR A 7 15.40 15.50 -19.30
C THR A 7 14.47 16.06 -18.23
N GLY A 8 13.66 15.22 -17.58
CA GLY A 8 12.91 15.62 -16.38
C GLY A 8 13.83 15.73 -15.16
N PRO A 9 13.49 16.53 -14.13
CA PRO A 9 14.32 16.76 -12.94
C PRO A 9 14.74 15.47 -12.19
N GLY A 10 13.98 14.38 -12.34
CA GLY A 10 14.30 13.06 -11.77
C GLY A 10 15.23 12.17 -12.59
N ALA A 11 15.64 12.57 -13.80
CA ALA A 11 16.41 11.71 -14.71
C ALA A 11 17.86 11.41 -14.24
N ARG A 12 18.34 12.12 -13.22
CA ARG A 12 19.70 11.96 -12.65
C ARG A 12 19.72 11.33 -11.26
N ASP A 13 18.56 11.07 -10.66
CA ASP A 13 18.46 10.48 -9.32
C ASP A 13 18.10 8.98 -9.41
N PRO A 14 19.02 8.05 -9.06
CA PRO A 14 18.72 6.61 -9.05
C PRO A 14 17.64 6.20 -8.03
N GLN A 15 17.28 7.10 -7.11
CA GLN A 15 16.19 6.95 -6.15
C GLN A 15 14.88 7.60 -6.61
N PHE A 16 14.86 8.31 -7.75
CA PHE A 16 13.62 8.88 -8.29
C PHE A 16 12.66 7.77 -8.73
N ARG A 17 11.53 7.64 -8.04
CA ARG A 17 10.54 6.61 -8.32
C ARG A 17 9.41 7.07 -9.25
N GLY A 18 9.28 8.38 -9.49
CA GLY A 18 8.31 8.93 -10.44
C GLY A 18 6.83 8.69 -10.11
N ILE A 19 6.51 8.35 -8.86
CA ILE A 19 5.14 8.14 -8.38
C ILE A 19 4.81 9.29 -7.41
N ASP A 20 3.85 10.13 -7.81
CA ASP A 20 3.21 11.15 -6.96
C ASP A 20 2.02 10.48 -6.23
N PRO A 21 2.10 10.22 -4.90
CA PRO A 21 1.03 9.52 -4.19
C PRO A 21 -0.32 10.27 -4.23
N PRO A 22 -0.40 11.60 -4.01
CA PRO A 22 -1.64 12.36 -4.25
C PRO A 22 -2.23 12.23 -5.67
N ALA A 23 -1.40 12.22 -6.72
CA ALA A 23 -1.91 12.01 -8.08
C ALA A 23 -2.40 10.57 -8.29
N LEU A 24 -1.66 9.58 -7.79
CA LEU A 24 -2.04 8.17 -7.89
C LEU A 24 -3.33 7.87 -7.11
N ASP A 25 -3.52 8.44 -5.93
CA ASP A 25 -4.75 8.34 -5.14
C ASP A 25 -5.96 8.88 -5.91
N ARG A 26 -5.83 10.02 -6.60
CA ARG A 26 -6.90 10.54 -7.47
C ARG A 26 -7.26 9.58 -8.60
N VAL A 27 -6.26 8.96 -9.24
CA VAL A 27 -6.49 7.96 -10.30
C VAL A 27 -7.19 6.72 -9.75
N ILE A 28 -6.77 6.24 -8.58
CA ILE A 28 -7.40 5.09 -7.90
C ILE A 28 -8.88 5.39 -7.63
N ARG A 29 -9.21 6.55 -7.05
CA ARG A 29 -10.60 6.94 -6.77
C ARG A 29 -11.43 7.02 -8.05
N GLN A 30 -10.92 7.65 -9.10
CA GLN A 30 -11.63 7.74 -10.38
C GLN A 30 -11.93 6.37 -10.99
N LEU A 31 -10.97 5.44 -10.90
CA LEU A 31 -11.16 4.08 -11.41
C LEU A 31 -12.12 3.26 -10.54
N GLN A 32 -12.11 3.46 -9.22
CA GLN A 32 -13.11 2.89 -8.30
C GLN A 32 -14.52 3.38 -8.61
N ASP A 33 -14.70 4.69 -8.80
CA ASP A 33 -15.99 5.29 -9.12
C ASP A 33 -16.52 4.75 -10.47
N ALA A 34 -15.65 4.63 -11.48
CA ALA A 34 -15.99 4.05 -12.76
C ALA A 34 -16.40 2.56 -12.65
N GLN A 35 -15.65 1.77 -11.89
CA GLN A 35 -15.97 0.36 -11.65
C GLN A 35 -17.33 0.20 -10.96
N ASN A 36 -17.58 1.00 -9.92
CA ASN A 36 -18.85 1.02 -9.19
C ASN A 36 -20.02 1.41 -10.09
N ALA A 37 -19.84 2.40 -10.97
CA ALA A 37 -20.85 2.81 -11.93
C ALA A 37 -21.18 1.69 -12.93
N ILE A 38 -20.18 1.00 -13.47
CA ILE A 38 -20.38 -0.12 -14.40
C ILE A 38 -21.13 -1.27 -13.71
N GLN A 39 -20.70 -1.65 -12.51
CA GLN A 39 -21.34 -2.71 -11.74
C GLN A 39 -22.78 -2.34 -11.33
N GLY A 40 -23.01 -1.10 -10.91
CA GLY A 40 -24.34 -0.59 -10.63
C GLY A 40 -25.26 -0.67 -11.85
N TRP A 41 -24.76 -0.28 -13.03
CA TRP A 41 -25.50 -0.39 -14.28
C TRP A 41 -25.82 -1.84 -14.66
N LEU A 42 -24.83 -2.75 -14.58
CA LEU A 42 -24.99 -4.18 -14.88
C LEU A 42 -26.01 -4.87 -13.95
N ASN A 43 -26.06 -4.46 -12.69
CA ASN A 43 -27.00 -5.01 -11.71
C ASN A 43 -28.42 -4.45 -11.90
N GLY A 44 -28.55 -3.17 -12.25
CA GLY A 44 -29.83 -2.51 -12.47
C GLY A 44 -30.47 -2.79 -13.83
N HIS A 45 -29.68 -3.21 -14.83
CA HIS A 45 -30.15 -3.43 -16.21
C HIS A 45 -29.79 -4.85 -16.63
N ARG A 46 -30.74 -5.78 -16.53
CA ARG A 46 -30.57 -7.13 -17.10
C ARG A 46 -31.05 -7.14 -18.55
N PRO A 47 -30.35 -7.85 -19.46
CA PRO A 47 -30.81 -7.98 -20.84
C PRO A 47 -32.20 -8.62 -20.87
N PRO A 48 -33.19 -8.02 -21.57
CA PRO A 48 -34.48 -8.67 -21.78
C PRO A 48 -34.31 -10.02 -22.50
N PRO A 49 -35.24 -10.97 -22.31
CA PRO A 49 -35.22 -12.24 -23.03
C PRO A 49 -35.15 -12.02 -24.55
N GLY A 50 -34.25 -12.73 -25.23
CA GLY A 50 -34.07 -12.63 -26.68
C GLY A 50 -33.19 -11.47 -27.17
N VAL A 51 -32.70 -10.60 -26.27
CA VAL A 51 -31.74 -9.54 -26.61
C VAL A 51 -30.31 -10.04 -26.42
N SER A 52 -29.41 -9.62 -27.32
CA SER A 52 -27.99 -9.99 -27.24
C SER A 52 -27.35 -9.52 -25.91
N THR A 53 -26.64 -10.44 -25.26
CA THR A 53 -25.89 -10.16 -24.03
C THR A 53 -24.46 -9.68 -24.28
N ALA A 54 -24.07 -9.46 -25.55
CA ALA A 54 -22.69 -9.15 -25.90
C ALA A 54 -22.18 -7.86 -25.24
N GLY A 55 -22.96 -6.78 -25.25
CA GLY A 55 -22.59 -5.53 -24.59
C GLY A 55 -22.46 -5.65 -23.07
N TYR A 56 -23.31 -6.47 -22.45
CA TYR A 56 -23.23 -6.78 -21.01
C TYR A 56 -21.96 -7.55 -20.67
N ARG A 57 -21.57 -8.53 -21.51
CA ARG A 57 -20.32 -9.27 -21.34
C ARG A 57 -19.09 -8.37 -21.49
N GLN A 58 -19.09 -7.47 -22.47
CA GLN A 58 -17.99 -6.52 -22.66
C GLN A 58 -17.88 -5.53 -21.48
N ALA A 59 -19.00 -5.03 -20.96
CA ALA A 59 -18.99 -4.18 -19.76
C ALA A 59 -18.48 -4.93 -18.52
N ASP A 60 -18.83 -6.21 -18.36
CA ASP A 60 -18.30 -7.06 -17.29
C ASP A 60 -16.78 -7.30 -17.44
N GLU A 61 -16.29 -7.53 -18.66
CA GLU A 61 -14.85 -7.64 -18.93
C GLU A 61 -14.09 -6.35 -18.58
N VAL A 62 -14.63 -5.18 -18.91
CA VAL A 62 -14.04 -3.89 -18.54
C VAL A 62 -14.04 -3.71 -17.02
N ALA A 63 -15.13 -4.11 -16.33
CA ALA A 63 -15.19 -4.03 -14.87
C ALA A 63 -14.17 -4.95 -14.19
N ARG A 64 -13.93 -6.14 -14.74
CA ARG A 64 -12.88 -7.07 -14.27
C ARG A 64 -11.48 -6.51 -14.51
N TRP A 65 -11.21 -6.00 -15.71
CA TRP A 65 -9.93 -5.35 -16.01
C TRP A 65 -9.67 -4.16 -15.07
N ALA A 66 -10.68 -3.32 -14.83
CA ALA A 66 -10.56 -2.20 -13.90
C ALA A 66 -10.23 -2.67 -12.47
N ALA A 67 -10.84 -3.78 -12.01
CA ALA A 67 -10.53 -4.39 -10.72
C ALA A 67 -9.06 -4.80 -10.60
N GLU A 68 -8.53 -5.47 -11.63
CA GLU A 68 -7.13 -5.92 -11.67
C GLU A 68 -6.16 -4.74 -11.66
N GLN A 69 -6.47 -3.68 -12.41
CA GLN A 69 -5.64 -2.47 -12.40
C GLN A 69 -5.69 -1.76 -11.03
N LEU A 70 -6.85 -1.74 -10.37
CA LEU A 70 -6.99 -1.13 -9.04
C LEU A 70 -6.11 -1.82 -7.98
N GLU A 71 -6.00 -3.15 -8.01
CA GLU A 71 -5.13 -3.86 -7.07
C GLU A 71 -3.66 -3.46 -7.25
N MET A 72 -3.19 -3.42 -8.49
CA MET A 72 -1.82 -3.01 -8.82
C MET A 72 -1.57 -1.54 -8.44
N LEU A 73 -2.49 -0.63 -8.77
CA LEU A 73 -2.35 0.80 -8.47
C LEU A 73 -2.37 1.06 -6.96
N THR A 74 -3.25 0.39 -6.22
CA THR A 74 -3.32 0.49 -4.76
C THR A 74 -2.02 0.03 -4.11
N ARG A 75 -1.44 -1.08 -4.58
CA ARG A 75 -0.17 -1.58 -4.07
C ARG A 75 0.99 -0.60 -4.33
N ARG A 76 1.01 0.02 -5.50
CA ARG A 76 1.97 1.10 -5.82
C ARG A 76 1.81 2.30 -4.93
N TYR A 77 0.59 2.72 -4.67
CA TYR A 77 0.30 3.81 -3.76
C TYR A 77 0.82 3.47 -2.35
N ASN A 78 0.49 2.28 -1.85
CA ASN A 78 0.90 1.84 -0.52
C ASN A 78 2.43 1.83 -0.37
N TYR A 79 3.14 1.38 -1.40
CA TYR A 79 4.60 1.36 -1.40
C TYR A 79 5.20 2.77 -1.51
N ALA A 80 4.63 3.64 -2.34
CA ALA A 80 5.13 5.00 -2.52
C ALA A 80 4.99 5.85 -1.25
N VAL A 81 3.94 5.64 -0.44
CA VAL A 81 3.75 6.33 0.85
C VAL A 81 4.81 5.92 1.88
N THR A 82 5.26 4.66 1.86
CA THR A 82 6.29 4.15 2.79
C THR A 82 7.71 4.38 2.28
N HIS A 83 7.88 4.78 1.02
CA HIS A 83 9.18 5.03 0.39
C HIS A 83 9.18 6.40 -0.33
N PRO A 84 9.07 7.52 0.41
CA PRO A 84 9.04 8.84 -0.20
C PRO A 84 10.33 9.11 -0.98
N SER A 85 10.19 9.65 -2.20
CA SER A 85 11.37 10.05 -2.98
C SER A 85 12.09 11.21 -2.27
N PRO A 86 13.42 11.17 -2.08
CA PRO A 86 14.16 12.21 -1.36
C PRO A 86 14.06 13.61 -1.99
N GLY A 87 13.74 13.69 -3.28
CA GLY A 87 13.69 14.94 -4.06
C GLY A 87 12.37 15.69 -4.09
N GLY A 88 11.35 15.27 -3.32
CA GLY A 88 10.01 15.87 -3.41
C GLY A 88 9.27 15.43 -4.67
N GLY A 89 7.94 15.30 -4.55
CA GLY A 89 7.09 14.92 -5.68
C GLY A 89 7.22 15.90 -6.85
N VAL A 90 6.85 15.45 -8.04
CA VAL A 90 6.72 16.32 -9.21
C VAL A 90 5.77 17.46 -8.85
N ASP A 91 6.25 18.71 -8.88
CA ASP A 91 5.39 19.88 -8.69
C ASP A 91 4.17 19.75 -9.60
N ALA A 92 2.99 19.92 -9.01
CA ALA A 92 1.73 19.83 -9.74
C ALA A 92 1.79 20.76 -10.96
N PRO A 93 1.41 20.29 -12.17
CA PRO A 93 1.33 21.18 -13.32
C PRO A 93 0.35 22.32 -12.99
N PRO A 94 0.65 23.56 -13.42
CA PRO A 94 -0.20 24.72 -13.11
C PRO A 94 -1.64 24.45 -13.56
N ALA A 95 -2.60 24.89 -12.74
CA ALA A 95 -4.01 24.69 -13.01
C ALA A 95 -4.39 25.18 -14.42
N PRO A 96 -5.20 24.42 -15.19
CA PRO A 96 -5.66 24.87 -16.49
C PRO A 96 -6.43 26.20 -16.34
N ALA A 97 -6.13 27.15 -17.23
CA ALA A 97 -6.75 28.46 -17.23
C ALA A 97 -8.29 28.34 -17.31
N PRO A 98 -9.03 29.23 -16.62
CA PRO A 98 -10.49 29.19 -16.63
C PRO A 98 -11.03 29.36 -18.05
N ALA A 99 -12.03 28.54 -18.40
CA ALA A 99 -12.67 28.57 -19.71
C ALA A 99 -13.37 29.94 -19.95
N PRO A 100 -13.32 30.50 -21.17
CA PRO A 100 -14.01 31.73 -21.49
C PRO A 100 -15.54 31.54 -21.44
N THR A 101 -16.23 32.55 -20.92
CA THR A 101 -17.68 32.60 -20.68
C THR A 101 -18.49 32.44 -21.98
N PRO A 102 -19.71 31.86 -21.94
CA PRO A 102 -20.45 31.53 -23.15
C PRO A 102 -21.07 32.79 -23.78
N GLY A 103 -20.54 33.18 -24.95
CA GLY A 103 -21.18 34.13 -25.84
C GLY A 103 -22.11 33.42 -26.83
N THR A 104 -23.34 33.92 -26.91
CA THR A 104 -24.46 33.46 -27.75
C THR A 104 -24.06 33.29 -29.22
N ARG A 105 -24.11 32.05 -29.75
CA ARG A 105 -24.12 31.81 -31.21
C ARG A 105 -24.86 30.51 -31.55
N THR A 106 -25.75 30.63 -32.54
CA THR A 106 -26.73 29.67 -33.06
C THR A 106 -26.18 28.30 -33.47
N PRO A 107 -27.00 27.23 -33.41
CA PRO A 107 -26.53 25.85 -33.56
C PRO A 107 -26.32 25.49 -35.04
N ARG A 108 -25.14 24.93 -35.35
CA ARG A 108 -24.82 24.26 -36.61
C ARG A 108 -24.70 22.76 -36.32
N PRO A 109 -25.25 21.84 -37.14
CA PRO A 109 -25.26 20.42 -36.81
C PRO A 109 -23.85 19.83 -36.94
N THR A 110 -23.28 19.38 -35.83
CA THR A 110 -22.00 18.69 -35.76
C THR A 110 -22.20 17.18 -35.90
N LYS A 111 -21.47 16.57 -36.84
CA LYS A 111 -21.29 15.12 -36.99
C LYS A 111 -20.81 14.48 -35.68
N PRO A 112 -21.14 13.20 -35.41
CA PRO A 112 -20.66 12.49 -34.24
C PRO A 112 -19.12 12.37 -34.25
N PRO A 113 -18.46 12.41 -33.09
CA PRO A 113 -17.01 12.31 -33.01
C PRO A 113 -16.56 10.92 -33.49
N LYS A 114 -15.54 10.94 -34.35
CA LYS A 114 -14.90 9.74 -34.90
C LYS A 114 -14.16 9.04 -33.75
N ALA A 115 -14.43 7.75 -33.54
CA ALA A 115 -13.70 6.93 -32.57
C ALA A 115 -12.20 6.99 -32.88
N VAL A 116 -11.41 7.39 -31.88
CA VAL A 116 -9.95 7.40 -31.97
C VAL A 116 -9.48 5.97 -31.83
N GLU A 117 -9.00 5.40 -32.94
CA GLU A 117 -8.37 4.09 -32.94
C GLU A 117 -6.98 4.21 -32.29
N PRO A 118 -6.61 3.36 -31.31
CA PRO A 118 -5.32 3.45 -30.65
C PRO A 118 -4.19 3.10 -31.64
N PRO A 119 -3.06 3.82 -31.62
CA PRO A 119 -1.95 3.52 -32.51
C PRO A 119 -1.36 2.14 -32.23
N ARG A 120 -1.38 1.26 -33.23
CA ARG A 120 -0.64 -0.01 -33.24
C ARG A 120 0.86 0.27 -33.47
N GLY A 121 1.55 0.68 -32.41
CA GLY A 121 3.02 0.71 -32.36
C GLY A 121 3.58 -0.54 -31.68
N PRO A 122 4.84 -0.93 -31.96
CA PRO A 122 5.49 -2.04 -31.26
C PRO A 122 5.55 -1.74 -29.76
N SER A 123 5.04 -2.66 -28.95
CA SER A 123 5.01 -2.56 -27.50
C SER A 123 6.42 -2.27 -26.95
N PRO A 124 6.61 -1.19 -26.17
CA PRO A 124 7.90 -0.92 -25.54
C PRO A 124 8.27 -2.10 -24.63
N ARG A 125 9.50 -2.62 -24.77
CA ARG A 125 10.05 -3.57 -23.81
C ARG A 125 10.16 -2.88 -22.45
N THR A 126 9.39 -3.38 -21.49
CA THR A 126 9.45 -2.95 -20.10
C THR A 126 10.81 -3.33 -19.51
N THR A 127 11.43 -2.38 -18.80
CA THR A 127 12.62 -2.63 -17.99
C THR A 127 12.35 -3.69 -16.93
N PRO A 128 13.33 -4.51 -16.50
CA PRO A 128 13.11 -5.69 -15.66
C PRO A 128 12.58 -5.42 -14.24
N ARG A 129 12.39 -4.15 -13.85
CA ARG A 129 11.80 -3.74 -12.55
C ARG A 129 10.81 -2.59 -12.74
N GLY A 130 9.94 -2.72 -13.74
CA GLY A 130 8.90 -1.75 -14.05
C GLY A 130 7.61 -2.10 -13.34
N ALA A 131 7.34 -1.44 -12.21
CA ALA A 131 6.02 -1.12 -11.66
C ALA A 131 5.00 -2.28 -11.40
N GLY A 132 5.32 -3.54 -11.67
CA GLY A 132 4.59 -4.72 -11.21
C GLY A 132 5.29 -5.47 -10.06
N ASP A 133 6.59 -5.27 -9.89
CA ASP A 133 7.43 -6.00 -8.92
C ASP A 133 7.61 -5.20 -7.61
N ILE A 134 6.52 -4.97 -6.89
CA ILE A 134 6.59 -4.51 -5.50
C ILE A 134 6.53 -5.76 -4.62
N GLY A 135 7.61 -6.08 -3.91
CA GLY A 135 7.69 -7.25 -3.03
C GLY A 135 7.72 -8.60 -3.76
N ASN A 136 7.73 -9.71 -3.00
CA ASN A 136 7.80 -11.08 -3.56
C ASN A 136 6.43 -11.71 -3.86
N PHE A 137 5.34 -10.97 -3.70
CA PHE A 137 3.98 -11.48 -3.95
C PHE A 137 3.43 -10.94 -5.27
N PRO A 138 2.62 -11.72 -6.01
CA PRO A 138 2.04 -11.27 -7.27
C PRO A 138 0.96 -10.19 -7.09
N ASP A 139 0.24 -10.23 -5.97
CA ASP A 139 -0.86 -9.32 -5.67
C ASP A 139 -1.00 -9.09 -4.15
N ARG A 140 -1.83 -8.10 -3.78
CA ARG A 140 -2.13 -7.74 -2.38
C ARG A 140 -2.76 -8.89 -1.61
N LYS A 141 -3.61 -9.69 -2.27
CA LYS A 141 -4.32 -10.81 -1.64
C LYS A 141 -3.36 -11.93 -1.26
N ALA A 142 -2.36 -12.21 -2.09
CA ALA A 142 -1.28 -13.14 -1.84
C ALA A 142 -0.39 -12.67 -0.69
N ALA A 143 0.01 -11.39 -0.68
CA ALA A 143 0.77 -10.79 0.42
C ALA A 143 0.01 -10.89 1.76
N THR A 144 -1.27 -10.49 1.76
CA THR A 144 -2.14 -10.55 2.94
C THR A 144 -2.34 -11.99 3.42
N ARG A 145 -2.50 -12.96 2.51
CA ARG A 145 -2.65 -14.37 2.86
C ARG A 145 -1.39 -14.92 3.51
N ALA A 146 -0.22 -14.66 2.92
CA ALA A 146 1.06 -15.08 3.47
C ALA A 146 1.26 -14.49 4.88
N ALA A 147 1.04 -13.18 5.03
CA ALA A 147 1.14 -12.49 6.31
C ALA A 147 0.23 -13.09 7.40
N ARG A 148 -1.01 -13.44 7.06
CA ARG A 148 -1.95 -14.08 8.00
C ARG A 148 -1.50 -15.48 8.41
N THR A 149 -0.98 -16.27 7.47
CA THR A 149 -0.41 -17.59 7.77
C THR A 149 0.78 -17.47 8.72
N ASP A 150 1.68 -16.53 8.44
CA ASP A 150 2.86 -16.29 9.27
C ASP A 150 2.48 -15.76 10.66
N ALA A 151 1.51 -14.84 10.75
CA ALA A 151 0.98 -14.37 12.03
C ALA A 151 0.40 -15.51 12.88
N LEU A 152 -0.37 -16.42 12.27
CA LEU A 152 -0.92 -17.58 12.97
C LEU A 152 0.19 -18.52 13.46
N ALA A 153 1.22 -18.75 12.66
CA ALA A 153 2.38 -19.55 13.05
C ALA A 153 3.13 -18.92 14.23
N VAL A 154 3.34 -17.59 14.21
CA VAL A 154 3.96 -16.85 15.32
C VAL A 154 3.13 -16.98 16.59
N VAL A 155 1.82 -16.74 16.52
CA VAL A 155 0.92 -16.85 17.68
C VAL A 155 0.92 -18.27 18.25
N ALA A 156 0.88 -19.29 17.39
CA ALA A 156 0.96 -20.69 17.82
C ALA A 156 2.30 -20.99 18.52
N SER A 157 3.43 -20.57 17.95
CA SER A 157 4.75 -20.75 18.56
C SER A 157 4.86 -20.07 19.93
N ILE A 158 4.42 -18.81 20.04
CA ILE A 158 4.46 -18.06 21.32
C ILE A 158 3.61 -18.76 22.37
N ARG A 159 2.36 -19.14 22.03
CA ARG A 159 1.45 -19.80 22.96
C ARG A 159 1.99 -21.15 23.43
N ASP A 160 2.62 -21.90 22.54
CA ASP A 160 3.12 -23.23 22.83
C ASP A 160 4.56 -23.21 23.39
N GLY A 161 5.15 -22.02 23.62
CA GLY A 161 6.53 -21.87 24.13
C GLY A 161 7.61 -22.38 23.18
N ARG A 162 7.30 -22.45 21.87
CA ARG A 162 8.20 -22.95 20.83
C ARG A 162 8.87 -21.82 20.08
N ALA A 163 10.00 -22.12 19.43
CA ALA A 163 10.65 -21.19 18.52
C ALA A 163 9.70 -20.81 17.37
N VAL A 164 9.77 -19.55 16.94
CA VAL A 164 9.09 -19.10 15.71
C VAL A 164 9.73 -19.82 14.52
N PRO A 165 8.95 -20.43 13.60
CA PRO A 165 9.51 -21.26 12.53
C PRO A 165 10.38 -20.45 11.56
N ASP A 166 11.47 -21.05 11.09
CA ASP A 166 12.38 -20.43 10.11
C ASP A 166 11.70 -19.88 8.84
N PRO A 167 10.65 -20.53 8.28
CA PRO A 167 9.91 -19.95 7.16
C PRO A 167 9.35 -18.56 7.44
N VAL A 168 8.86 -18.29 8.66
CA VAL A 168 8.34 -16.98 9.05
C VAL A 168 9.45 -15.94 9.03
N TRP A 169 10.62 -16.25 9.58
CA TRP A 169 11.77 -15.34 9.57
C TRP A 169 12.25 -15.06 8.16
N ARG A 170 12.24 -16.08 7.29
CA ARG A 170 12.60 -15.93 5.88
C ARG A 170 11.63 -15.01 5.14
N HIS A 171 10.32 -15.20 5.33
CA HIS A 171 9.30 -14.35 4.73
C HIS A 171 9.36 -12.92 5.26
N LEU A 172 9.50 -12.75 6.57
CA LEU A 172 9.62 -11.43 7.18
C LEU A 172 10.85 -10.68 6.65
N LYS A 173 12.02 -11.33 6.59
CA LYS A 173 13.23 -10.72 6.05
C LYS A 173 13.10 -10.36 4.57
N ALA A 174 12.44 -11.20 3.78
CA ALA A 174 12.29 -10.98 2.36
C ALA A 174 11.23 -9.92 2.01
N ASN A 175 10.31 -9.61 2.92
CA ASN A 175 9.15 -8.75 2.67
C ASN A 175 8.94 -7.69 3.76
N ALA A 176 9.99 -7.32 4.50
CA ALA A 176 9.91 -6.29 5.54
C ALA A 176 9.59 -4.90 4.96
N ASP A 177 9.85 -4.70 3.67
CA ASP A 177 9.57 -3.50 2.89
C ASP A 177 8.21 -3.55 2.16
N ASP A 178 7.50 -4.69 2.19
CA ASP A 178 6.20 -4.83 1.54
C ASP A 178 5.07 -4.32 2.47
N PRO A 179 4.36 -3.25 2.09
CA PRO A 179 3.34 -2.64 2.95
C PRO A 179 2.11 -3.52 3.14
N ASP A 180 1.71 -4.32 2.15
CA ASP A 180 0.53 -5.15 2.24
C ASP A 180 0.80 -6.38 3.12
N TYR A 181 1.99 -6.97 3.02
CA TYR A 181 2.42 -8.06 3.90
C TYR A 181 2.58 -7.59 5.34
N THR A 182 3.34 -6.52 5.58
CA THR A 182 3.66 -6.05 6.94
C THR A 182 2.44 -5.53 7.68
N ALA A 183 1.57 -4.76 7.03
CA ALA A 183 0.33 -4.29 7.66
C ALA A 183 -0.55 -5.47 8.09
N ALA A 184 -0.80 -6.44 7.20
CA ALA A 184 -1.62 -7.60 7.51
C ALA A 184 -1.01 -8.48 8.61
N LEU A 185 0.32 -8.59 8.67
CA LEU A 185 1.05 -9.34 9.69
C LEU A 185 0.81 -8.71 11.07
N TYR A 186 1.08 -7.40 11.22
CA TYR A 186 0.97 -6.72 12.51
C TYR A 186 -0.47 -6.45 12.96
N GLU A 187 -1.40 -6.24 12.03
CA GLU A 187 -2.84 -6.22 12.34
C GLU A 187 -3.28 -7.55 12.95
N ARG A 188 -2.80 -8.68 12.41
CA ARG A 188 -3.19 -10.00 12.88
C ARG A 188 -2.51 -10.38 14.19
N LEU A 189 -1.23 -10.02 14.35
CA LEU A 189 -0.48 -10.25 15.59
C LEU A 189 -1.01 -9.40 16.75
N GLY A 190 -1.40 -8.16 16.46
CA GLY A 190 -1.65 -7.16 17.48
C GLY A 190 -0.42 -6.88 18.37
N PRO A 191 -0.60 -6.11 19.46
CA PRO A 191 0.51 -5.72 20.33
C PRO A 191 1.21 -6.91 21.00
N ALA A 192 0.45 -7.89 21.49
CA ALA A 192 0.99 -9.06 22.19
C ALA A 192 1.77 -9.99 21.25
N GLY A 193 1.21 -10.29 20.07
CA GLY A 193 1.91 -11.09 19.06
C GLY A 193 3.15 -10.40 18.53
N ALA A 194 3.11 -9.08 18.34
CA ALA A 194 4.28 -8.30 17.92
C ALA A 194 5.39 -8.29 18.98
N ALA A 195 5.03 -8.13 20.26
CA ALA A 195 5.99 -8.21 21.36
C ALA A 195 6.61 -9.61 21.49
N GLY A 196 5.81 -10.67 21.33
CA GLY A 196 6.32 -12.04 21.33
C GLY A 196 7.19 -12.36 20.11
N LEU A 197 6.87 -11.81 18.93
CA LEU A 197 7.74 -11.89 17.76
C LEU A 197 9.08 -11.21 18.02
N LEU A 198 9.07 -10.00 18.61
CA LEU A 198 10.30 -9.31 18.97
C LEU A 198 11.10 -10.08 20.03
N ALA A 199 10.43 -10.68 21.02
CA ALA A 199 11.09 -11.51 22.01
C ALA A 199 11.77 -12.73 21.38
N ALA A 200 11.13 -13.36 20.40
CA ALA A 200 11.72 -14.46 19.63
C ALA A 200 12.88 -14.03 18.71
N ALA A 201 12.98 -12.74 18.37
CA ALA A 201 14.11 -12.16 17.66
C ALA A 201 15.28 -11.76 18.58
N HIS A 202 15.08 -11.75 19.90
CA HIS A 202 16.07 -11.23 20.84
C HIS A 202 17.40 -11.98 20.74
N GLY A 203 18.52 -11.23 20.68
CA GLY A 203 19.86 -11.78 20.49
C GLY A 203 20.25 -12.05 19.03
N ASP A 204 19.33 -11.88 18.07
CA ASP A 204 19.59 -12.00 16.63
C ASP A 204 19.34 -10.64 15.96
N GLU A 205 20.42 -9.88 15.74
CA GLU A 205 20.35 -8.52 15.17
C GLU A 205 19.64 -8.48 13.81
N ALA A 206 19.79 -9.51 12.99
CA ALA A 206 19.16 -9.57 11.68
C ALA A 206 17.64 -9.72 11.80
N LYS A 207 17.15 -10.52 12.76
CA LYS A 207 15.72 -10.64 13.03
C LYS A 207 15.15 -9.39 13.67
N VAL A 208 15.86 -8.78 14.62
CA VAL A 208 15.43 -7.50 15.23
C VAL A 208 15.33 -6.41 14.17
N ARG A 209 16.29 -6.34 13.25
CA ARG A 209 16.26 -5.37 12.15
C ARG A 209 15.07 -5.59 11.22
N ALA A 210 14.76 -6.83 10.87
CA ALA A 210 13.59 -7.15 10.05
C ALA A 210 12.27 -6.77 10.75
N VAL A 211 12.17 -6.99 12.07
CA VAL A 211 11.01 -6.54 12.87
C VAL A 211 10.90 -5.01 12.86
N GLN A 212 12.02 -4.30 13.05
CA GLN A 212 12.06 -2.83 13.03
C GLN A 212 11.62 -2.24 11.69
N GLU A 213 12.15 -2.75 10.59
CA GLU A 213 11.79 -2.31 9.24
C GLU A 213 10.30 -2.56 8.96
N ALA A 214 9.82 -3.77 9.26
CA ALA A 214 8.43 -4.15 9.06
C ALA A 214 7.44 -3.36 9.95
N LEU A 215 7.83 -3.00 11.17
CA LEU A 215 7.05 -2.11 12.04
C LEU A 215 7.00 -0.68 11.46
N GLY A 216 8.12 -0.19 10.94
CA GLY A 216 8.20 1.10 10.25
C GLY A 216 7.19 1.16 9.10
N VAL A 217 7.27 0.22 8.18
CA VAL A 217 6.39 0.13 7.00
C VAL A 217 4.92 -0.03 7.40
N SER A 218 4.61 -0.96 8.30
CA SER A 218 3.22 -1.21 8.71
C SER A 218 2.57 0.01 9.38
N SER A 219 3.33 0.84 10.10
CA SER A 219 2.81 2.02 10.81
C SER A 219 2.17 3.09 9.89
N HIS A 220 2.42 3.03 8.58
CA HIS A 220 1.78 3.91 7.58
C HIS A 220 0.42 3.38 7.11
N HIS A 221 0.13 2.09 7.33
CA HIS A 221 -1.02 1.39 6.78
C HIS A 221 -2.00 0.88 7.84
N MET A 222 -1.54 0.68 9.08
CA MET A 222 -2.40 0.29 10.19
C MET A 222 -2.55 1.39 11.24
N THR A 223 -3.57 1.27 12.09
CA THR A 223 -3.74 2.18 13.23
C THR A 223 -2.77 1.80 14.35
N MET A 224 -1.56 2.36 14.30
CA MET A 224 -0.57 2.27 15.36
C MET A 224 -0.67 3.50 16.29
N ASP A 225 -1.77 3.55 17.05
CA ASP A 225 -2.06 4.67 17.96
C ASP A 225 -1.42 4.50 19.35
N ALA A 226 -1.67 5.47 20.24
CA ALA A 226 -1.09 5.47 21.58
C ALA A 226 -1.51 4.25 22.41
N ARG A 227 -2.73 3.72 22.19
CA ARG A 227 -3.22 2.53 22.87
C ARG A 227 -2.46 1.29 22.39
N TRP A 228 -2.30 1.14 21.08
CA TRP A 228 -1.56 0.03 20.49
C TRP A 228 -0.11 0.02 20.97
N LEU A 229 0.56 1.18 20.91
CA LEU A 229 1.96 1.34 21.31
C LEU A 229 2.18 1.10 22.82
N ARG A 230 1.28 1.59 23.69
CA ARG A 230 1.33 1.28 25.13
C ARG A 230 1.18 -0.21 25.39
N ALA A 231 0.21 -0.85 24.74
CA ALA A 231 0.00 -2.29 24.87
C ALA A 231 1.25 -3.05 24.40
N PHE A 232 1.84 -2.68 23.27
CA PHE A 232 3.05 -3.33 22.74
C PHE A 232 4.22 -3.21 23.72
N LEU A 233 4.46 -2.01 24.27
CA LEU A 233 5.51 -1.80 25.28
C LEU A 233 5.25 -2.55 26.58
N ALA A 234 4.00 -2.67 27.01
CA ALA A 234 3.63 -3.46 28.20
C ALA A 234 3.83 -4.96 27.98
N GLU A 235 3.48 -5.49 26.82
CA GLU A 235 3.72 -6.90 26.47
C GLU A 235 5.22 -7.20 26.30
N ALA A 236 5.97 -6.27 25.71
CA ALA A 236 7.43 -6.40 25.61
C ALA A 236 8.10 -6.41 26.99
N ASP A 237 7.56 -5.66 27.96
CA ASP A 237 8.01 -5.68 29.35
C ASP A 237 7.75 -7.02 30.02
N ARG A 238 6.54 -7.58 29.86
CA ARG A 238 6.22 -8.93 30.35
C ARG A 238 7.11 -10.01 29.72
N ALA A 239 7.49 -9.82 28.47
CA ALA A 239 8.41 -10.72 27.76
C ALA A 239 9.90 -10.44 28.04
N GLY A 240 10.23 -9.45 28.90
CA GLY A 240 11.61 -9.13 29.27
C GLY A 240 12.43 -8.42 28.18
N VAL A 241 11.81 -7.95 27.11
CA VAL A 241 12.49 -7.32 25.94
C VAL A 241 12.13 -5.85 25.74
N ARG A 242 11.61 -5.18 26.78
CA ARG A 242 11.25 -3.76 26.74
C ARG A 242 12.37 -2.84 26.22
N PRO A 243 13.64 -2.97 26.64
CA PRO A 243 14.71 -2.11 26.12
C PRO A 243 14.86 -2.23 24.60
N VAL A 244 14.75 -3.46 24.07
CA VAL A 244 14.80 -3.72 22.64
C VAL A 244 13.58 -3.15 21.92
N ALA A 245 12.39 -3.27 22.51
CA ALA A 245 11.16 -2.69 21.96
C ALA A 245 11.24 -1.17 21.83
N VAL A 246 11.84 -0.49 22.82
CA VAL A 246 12.07 0.97 22.76
C VAL A 246 13.07 1.31 21.65
N GLN A 247 14.18 0.57 21.53
CA GLN A 247 15.16 0.77 20.47
C GLN A 247 14.55 0.56 19.06
N VAL A 248 13.76 -0.50 18.90
CA VAL A 248 13.05 -0.81 17.66
C VAL A 248 12.10 0.32 17.28
N LEU A 249 11.28 0.81 18.21
CA LEU A 249 10.36 1.91 17.93
C LEU A 249 11.09 3.23 17.65
N ALA A 250 12.22 3.49 18.31
CA ALA A 250 13.02 4.69 18.08
C ALA A 250 13.77 4.66 16.73
N GLY A 251 14.14 3.47 16.27
CA GLY A 251 14.87 3.28 15.00
C GLY A 251 13.98 3.01 13.78
N ALA A 252 12.71 2.65 13.97
CA ALA A 252 11.79 2.39 12.88
C ALA A 252 11.39 3.71 12.19
N ASP A 253 11.28 3.71 10.85
CA ASP A 253 10.76 4.85 10.09
C ASP A 253 9.23 4.90 10.19
N LEU A 254 8.77 5.26 11.39
CA LEU A 254 7.36 5.31 11.73
C LEU A 254 6.65 6.45 10.99
N SER A 255 5.38 6.23 10.67
CA SER A 255 4.51 7.27 10.13
C SER A 255 4.44 8.49 11.06
N PRO A 256 4.19 9.70 10.54
CA PRO A 256 4.09 10.90 11.37
C PRO A 256 3.10 10.74 12.53
N ARG A 257 1.97 10.09 12.28
CA ARG A 257 0.94 9.79 13.28
C ARG A 257 1.45 8.84 14.36
N ALA A 258 2.15 7.77 13.97
CA ALA A 258 2.71 6.81 14.93
C ALA A 258 3.83 7.44 15.79
N ARG A 259 4.67 8.30 15.20
CA ARG A 259 5.67 9.08 15.95
C ARG A 259 5.04 10.03 16.96
N GLU A 260 4.00 10.75 16.55
CA GLU A 260 3.27 11.63 17.46
C GLU A 260 2.62 10.85 18.60
N ALA A 261 2.00 9.71 18.29
CA ALA A 261 1.45 8.82 19.31
C ALA A 261 2.53 8.32 20.28
N LEU A 262 3.70 7.91 19.78
CA LEU A 262 4.83 7.48 20.60
C LEU A 262 5.33 8.59 21.53
N ALA A 263 5.44 9.83 21.03
CA ALA A 263 5.87 10.98 21.81
C ALA A 263 4.93 11.27 23.00
N ARG A 264 3.62 11.02 22.84
CA ARG A 264 2.61 11.22 23.91
C ARG A 264 2.65 10.17 25.01
N ILE A 265 3.26 9.00 24.78
CA ILE A 265 3.31 7.91 25.76
C ILE A 265 4.50 8.07 26.71
N GLY A 266 5.56 8.75 26.25
CA GLY A 266 6.82 8.87 26.99
C GLY A 266 7.56 7.52 27.14
N PRO A 267 8.80 7.53 27.63
CA PRO A 267 9.61 6.32 27.80
C PRO A 267 9.19 5.42 28.98
N ARG A 268 8.26 5.87 29.84
CA ARG A 268 7.75 5.10 31.00
C ARG A 268 6.22 5.11 31.04
N PRO A 269 5.55 3.97 31.18
CA PRO A 269 4.20 3.94 31.72
C PRO A 269 4.35 4.25 33.20
N THR A 270 3.75 5.34 33.67
CA THR A 270 3.55 5.46 35.12
C THR A 270 2.47 4.48 35.52
N ALA A 271 2.56 3.92 36.73
CA ALA A 271 1.57 2.97 37.24
C ALA A 271 0.11 3.51 37.22
N ALA A 272 -0.07 4.81 36.99
CA ALA A 272 -1.35 5.48 36.80
C ALA A 272 -2.01 5.25 35.43
N ASP A 273 -1.29 4.77 34.40
CA ASP A 273 -1.79 4.68 33.02
C ASP A 273 -2.44 3.32 32.67
N VAL A 274 -2.54 2.40 33.64
CA VAL A 274 -3.08 1.03 33.48
C VAL A 274 -4.42 0.86 34.22
N ALA A 275 -5.02 1.95 34.71
CA ALA A 275 -6.35 1.96 35.32
C ALA A 275 -7.43 2.36 34.31
#